data_AF-A0AAD5VPA6-F1
#
_entry.id   AF-A0AAD5VPA6-F1
#
_cell.length_a   1.000
_cell.length_b   1.000
_cell.length_c   1.000
_cell.angle_alpha   90.00
_cell.angle_beta   90.00
_cell.angle_gamma   90.00
#
_symmetry.space_group_name_H-M   'P 1'
#
loop_
_entity.id
_entity.type
_entity.pdbx_description
1 polymer ?
#
loop_
_entity_poly.entity_id
_entity_poly.type
_entity_poly.pdbx_seq_one_letter_code
_entity_poly.pdbx_strand_id
1 'polypeptide(L)'
;MDIIRALSVFTLVPFAHLAASAVRSVLAQVAAPYVDPDNGISFVGSTELATGITFGYVFPPLDSTGSLANEFIGEIVAPISTKWAGASPIGSMLQALLLVAWPNGNNIVSSARFAT
;
A
#
# COMPACT_ATOMS: atom_id res chain seq x y z
N MET A 1 24.60 1.14 -16.00
CA MET A 1 25.10 1.43 -14.62
C MET A 1 24.00 0.94 -13.71
N ASP A 2 23.99 -0.37 -13.53
CA ASP A 2 22.81 -1.16 -13.18
C ASP A 2 22.95 -1.63 -11.75
N ILE A 3 21.96 -1.31 -10.91
CA ILE A 3 21.89 -1.79 -9.53
C ILE A 3 20.61 -2.62 -9.38
N ILE A 4 20.79 -3.94 -9.43
CA ILE A 4 19.82 -4.94 -8.97
C ILE A 4 20.00 -5.05 -7.45
N ARG A 5 18.99 -4.67 -6.66
CA ARG A 5 18.95 -4.94 -5.21
C ARG A 5 18.02 -6.13 -4.94
N ALA A 6 18.56 -7.33 -5.08
CA ALA A 6 17.96 -8.54 -4.51
C ALA A 6 18.92 -9.07 -3.44
N LEU A 7 18.64 -8.78 -2.16
CA LEU A 7 19.30 -9.44 -1.05
C LEU A 7 18.32 -10.46 -0.47
N SER A 8 18.27 -11.66 -1.04
CA SER A 8 17.65 -12.83 -0.41
C SER A 8 18.73 -13.87 -0.18
N VAL A 9 19.17 -14.01 1.06
CA VAL A 9 20.08 -15.07 1.48
C VAL A 9 19.33 -16.40 1.37
N PHE A 10 19.67 -17.22 0.37
CA PHE A 10 19.25 -18.62 0.27
C PHE A 10 20.46 -19.50 0.55
N THR A 11 20.53 -20.08 1.75
CA THR A 11 21.51 -21.12 2.07
C THR A 11 21.12 -22.45 1.41
N LEU A 12 22.16 -23.18 0.98
CA LEU A 12 22.18 -24.40 0.16
C LEU A 12 21.20 -25.51 0.57
N VAL A 13 20.56 -26.12 -0.44
CA VAL A 13 19.82 -27.38 -0.37
C VAL A 13 20.77 -28.56 -0.58
N PRO A 14 20.65 -29.65 0.21
CA PRO A 14 20.93 -30.99 -0.28
C PRO A 14 19.63 -31.78 -0.48
N PHE A 15 19.53 -32.32 -1.69
CA PHE A 15 18.68 -33.38 -2.24
C PHE A 15 18.05 -34.37 -1.23
N ALA A 16 16.71 -34.51 -1.24
CA ALA A 16 15.98 -35.80 -1.34
C ALA A 16 14.45 -35.67 -1.13
N HIS A 17 13.73 -36.48 -1.92
CA HIS A 17 12.31 -36.90 -1.83
C HIS A 17 11.19 -35.97 -2.35
N LEU A 18 10.44 -36.52 -3.33
CA LEU A 18 9.20 -35.94 -3.87
C LEU A 18 8.13 -35.81 -2.78
N ALA A 19 7.82 -34.58 -2.42
CA ALA A 19 6.52 -34.19 -1.90
C ALA A 19 6.06 -32.98 -2.72
N ALA A 20 4.96 -33.10 -3.44
CA ALA A 20 4.32 -31.97 -4.12
C ALA A 20 3.73 -31.03 -3.06
N SER A 21 4.59 -30.23 -2.44
CA SER A 21 4.18 -29.15 -1.55
C SER A 21 3.69 -28.01 -2.42
N ALA A 22 2.38 -27.72 -2.36
CA ALA A 22 1.87 -26.45 -2.84
C ALA A 22 2.49 -25.35 -1.97
N VAL A 23 3.63 -24.80 -2.39
CA VAL A 23 4.20 -23.60 -1.80
C VAL A 23 3.19 -22.49 -2.04
N ARG A 24 2.31 -22.26 -1.06
CA ARG A 24 1.62 -20.99 -0.91
C ARG A 24 2.70 -19.98 -0.56
N SER A 25 3.21 -19.28 -1.55
CA SER A 25 3.96 -18.05 -1.34
C SER A 25 3.01 -17.06 -0.67
N VAL A 26 3.10 -16.94 0.66
CA VAL A 26 2.56 -15.78 1.35
C VAL A 26 3.40 -14.59 0.91
N LEU A 27 2.83 -13.74 0.06
CA LEU A 27 3.36 -12.40 -0.13
C LEU A 27 3.10 -11.64 1.17
N ALA A 28 4.09 -11.57 2.06
CA ALA A 28 4.05 -10.61 3.14
C ALA A 28 4.12 -9.22 2.50
N GLN A 29 2.97 -8.53 2.44
CA GLN A 29 2.88 -7.18 1.92
C GLN A 29 3.46 -6.24 2.99
N VAL A 30 4.73 -5.87 2.83
CA VAL A 30 5.41 -4.96 3.75
C VAL A 30 5.34 -3.55 3.16
N ALA A 31 4.75 -2.62 3.90
CA ALA A 31 4.82 -1.22 3.54
C ALA A 31 6.24 -0.69 3.73
N ALA A 32 6.72 0.12 2.79
CA ALA A 32 8.05 0.69 2.78
C ALA A 32 7.98 2.21 2.55
N PRO A 33 8.98 2.98 3.03
CA PRO A 33 9.07 4.38 2.72
C PRO A 33 9.38 4.60 1.23
N TYR A 34 8.67 5.52 0.58
CA TYR A 34 8.96 5.99 -0.77
C TYR A 34 8.71 7.50 -0.87
N VAL A 35 9.30 8.14 -1.88
CA VAL A 35 9.06 9.55 -2.21
C VAL A 35 8.28 9.59 -3.51
N ASP A 36 7.13 10.26 -3.50
CA ASP A 36 6.37 10.45 -4.73
C ASP A 36 7.10 11.44 -5.65
N PRO A 37 7.33 11.09 -6.94
CA PRO A 37 8.10 11.93 -7.85
C PRO A 37 7.36 13.17 -8.36
N ASP A 38 6.03 13.19 -8.30
CA ASP A 38 5.20 14.28 -8.84
C ASP A 38 5.02 15.40 -7.80
N ASN A 39 4.90 15.04 -6.53
CA ASN A 39 4.67 16.00 -5.44
C ASN A 39 5.84 16.12 -4.43
N GLY A 40 6.78 15.18 -4.43
CA GLY A 40 7.97 15.20 -3.57
C GLY A 40 7.71 14.82 -2.10
N ILE A 41 6.51 14.34 -1.76
CA ILE A 41 6.15 13.96 -0.39
C ILE A 41 6.66 12.54 -0.10
N SER A 42 7.23 12.35 1.10
CA SER A 42 7.64 11.04 1.60
C SER A 42 6.47 10.32 2.25
N PHE A 43 6.08 9.18 1.69
CA PHE A 43 5.02 8.32 2.20
C PHE A 43 5.57 6.99 2.71
N VAL A 44 4.79 6.31 3.56
CA VAL A 44 4.97 4.89 3.86
C VAL A 44 3.80 4.14 3.24
N GLY A 45 4.08 3.17 2.37
CA GLY A 45 3.04 2.53 1.58
C GLY A 45 3.45 1.24 0.91
N SER A 46 2.52 0.66 0.17
CA SER A 46 2.72 -0.59 -0.57
C SER A 46 1.98 -0.56 -1.90
N THR A 47 2.59 -1.15 -2.91
CA THR A 47 1.98 -1.39 -4.21
C THR A 47 1.45 -2.81 -4.29
N GLU A 48 0.19 -2.95 -4.63
CA GLU A 48 -0.45 -4.24 -4.89
C GLU A 48 -0.09 -4.69 -6.32
N LEU A 49 0.55 -5.84 -6.46
CA LEU A 49 1.15 -6.28 -7.72
C LEU A 49 0.13 -6.71 -8.78
N ALA A 50 -1.06 -7.18 -8.40
CA ALA A 50 -2.06 -7.66 -9.36
C ALA A 50 -2.84 -6.52 -10.04
N THR A 51 -3.12 -5.44 -9.31
CA THR A 51 -3.89 -4.27 -9.76
C THR A 51 -3.00 -3.08 -10.08
N GLY A 52 -1.75 -3.08 -9.60
CA GLY A 52 -0.82 -1.97 -9.76
C GLY A 52 -1.21 -0.74 -8.95
N ILE A 53 -2.07 -0.88 -7.94
CA ILE A 53 -2.51 0.23 -7.10
C ILE A 53 -1.52 0.41 -5.95
N THR A 54 -1.05 1.63 -5.73
CA THR A 54 -0.22 2.01 -4.60
C THR A 54 -1.05 2.79 -3.58
N PHE A 55 -0.94 2.40 -2.31
CA PHE A 55 -1.50 3.13 -1.19
C PHE A 55 -0.37 3.66 -0.31
N GLY A 56 -0.37 4.96 -0.05
CA GLY A 56 0.64 5.64 0.78
C GLY A 56 -0.01 6.46 1.89
N TYR A 57 0.66 6.54 3.04
CA TYR A 57 0.22 7.34 4.19
C TYR A 57 1.40 8.09 4.80
N VAL A 58 1.16 9.33 5.21
CA VAL A 58 2.08 10.13 6.01
C VAL A 58 1.33 10.79 7.15
N PHE A 59 1.92 10.74 8.34
CA PHE A 59 1.35 11.26 9.57
C PHE A 59 2.15 12.47 10.06
N PRO A 60 1.52 13.42 10.76
CA PRO A 60 2.24 14.50 11.42
C PRO A 60 3.27 14.00 12.45
N PRO A 61 4.30 14.80 12.78
CA PRO A 61 5.27 14.47 13.81
C PRO A 61 4.61 14.24 15.18
N LEU A 62 5.09 13.23 15.91
CA LEU A 62 4.53 12.78 17.21
C LEU A 62 4.52 13.88 18.30
N ASP A 63 5.36 14.90 18.18
CA ASP A 63 5.59 15.96 19.15
C ASP A 63 4.87 17.29 18.81
N SER A 64 4.23 17.38 17.65
CA SER A 64 3.74 18.66 17.10
C SER A 64 2.46 19.20 17.76
N THR A 65 1.70 18.39 18.51
CA THR A 65 0.38 18.80 19.04
C THR A 65 0.16 18.54 20.53
N GLY A 66 1.13 17.97 21.24
CA GLY A 66 0.96 17.55 22.65
C GLY A 66 -0.02 16.36 22.85
N SER A 67 -0.64 15.88 21.77
CA SER A 67 -1.49 14.70 21.65
C SER A 67 -1.11 13.91 20.39
N LEU A 68 -1.63 12.70 20.20
CA LEU A 68 -1.57 12.03 18.89
C LEU A 68 -2.39 12.85 17.88
N ALA A 69 -1.89 12.99 16.66
CA ALA A 69 -2.60 13.70 15.59
C ALA A 69 -3.84 12.91 15.13
N ASN A 70 -4.93 13.63 14.82
CA ASN A 70 -6.19 13.07 14.33
C ASN A 70 -6.34 13.21 12.81
N GLU A 71 -5.23 13.46 12.11
CA GLU A 71 -5.18 13.71 10.68
C GLU A 71 -3.99 13.01 10.05
N PHE A 72 -4.09 12.73 8.76
CA PHE A 72 -3.02 12.18 7.94
C PHE A 72 -3.24 12.60 6.49
N ILE A 73 -2.19 12.53 5.68
CA ILE A 73 -2.28 12.66 4.24
C ILE A 73 -2.14 11.26 3.66
N GLY A 74 -3.11 10.85 2.85
CA GLY A 74 -3.13 9.57 2.15
C GLY A 74 -3.06 9.77 0.64
N GLU A 75 -2.42 8.84 -0.03
CA GLU A 75 -2.27 8.81 -1.49
C GLU A 75 -2.78 7.49 -2.06
N ILE A 76 -3.47 7.57 -3.20
CA ILE A 76 -3.91 6.43 -3.99
C ILE A 76 -3.44 6.65 -5.42
N VAL A 77 -2.42 5.91 -5.84
CA VAL A 77 -1.94 5.91 -7.23
C VAL A 77 -2.50 4.66 -7.91
N ALA A 78 -3.37 4.85 -8.89
CA ALA A 78 -4.02 3.75 -9.60
C ALA A 78 -3.91 3.92 -11.12
N PRO A 79 -3.81 2.82 -11.90
CA PRO A 79 -3.88 2.89 -13.36
C PRO A 79 -5.22 3.49 -13.84
N ILE A 80 -5.21 4.18 -14.98
CA ILE A 80 -6.43 4.81 -15.55
C ILE A 80 -7.55 3.80 -15.90
N SER A 81 -7.21 2.52 -16.04
CA SER A 81 -8.18 1.43 -16.24
C SER A 81 -9.00 1.15 -14.98
N THR A 82 -8.48 1.52 -13.79
CA THR A 82 -9.15 1.37 -12.50
C THR A 82 -10.33 2.33 -12.40
N LYS A 83 -11.53 1.77 -12.26
CA LYS A 83 -12.77 2.57 -12.20
C LYS A 83 -12.98 3.26 -10.87
N TRP A 84 -12.53 2.64 -9.79
CA TRP A 84 -12.53 3.20 -8.44
C TRP A 84 -11.50 2.44 -7.61
N ALA A 85 -10.95 3.11 -6.61
CA ALA A 85 -10.06 2.51 -5.63
C ALA A 85 -10.53 2.92 -4.24
N GLY A 86 -10.37 2.02 -3.28
CA GLY A 86 -10.77 2.25 -1.89
C GLY A 86 -9.73 1.73 -0.92
N ALA A 87 -9.56 2.45 0.18
CA ALA A 87 -8.63 2.09 1.24
C ALA A 87 -9.33 2.12 2.60
N SER A 88 -9.04 1.12 3.43
CA SER A 88 -9.35 1.13 4.86
C SER A 88 -8.04 1.33 5.63
N PRO A 89 -7.85 2.46 6.33
CA PRO A 89 -6.62 2.72 7.08
C PRO A 89 -6.35 1.68 8.18
N ILE A 90 -7.40 1.00 8.66
CA ILE A 90 -7.30 -0.04 9.70
C ILE A 90 -7.32 -1.47 9.16
N GLY A 91 -7.39 -1.63 7.83
CA GLY A 91 -7.35 -2.93 7.15
C GLY A 91 -8.68 -3.71 7.13
N SER A 92 -9.60 -3.48 8.07
CA SER A 92 -10.94 -4.09 8.05
C SER A 92 -11.94 -3.27 7.22
N MET A 93 -12.88 -3.92 6.57
CA MET A 93 -13.98 -3.22 5.87
C MET A 93 -15.07 -2.77 6.85
N LEU A 94 -15.42 -3.63 7.80
CA LEU A 94 -16.48 -3.38 8.78
C LEU A 94 -15.95 -2.51 9.92
N GLN A 95 -16.83 -1.67 10.45
CA GLN A 95 -16.57 -0.80 11.60
C GLN A 95 -15.31 0.08 11.39
N ALA A 96 -15.07 0.46 10.14
CA ALA A 96 -13.88 1.19 9.70
C ALA A 96 -14.27 2.42 8.91
N LEU A 97 -13.43 3.46 8.98
CA LEU A 97 -13.44 4.53 7.98
C LEU A 97 -12.97 3.96 6.64
N LEU A 98 -13.78 4.13 5.60
CA LEU A 98 -13.45 3.74 4.24
C LEU A 98 -13.28 4.97 3.37
N LEU A 99 -12.12 5.12 2.74
CA LEU A 99 -11.83 6.18 1.79
C LEU A 99 -11.95 5.63 0.38
N VAL A 100 -12.85 6.18 -0.44
CA VAL A 100 -13.06 5.72 -1.83
C VAL A 100 -12.89 6.89 -2.78
N ALA A 101 -12.16 6.68 -3.87
CA ALA A 101 -11.95 7.67 -4.91
C ALA A 101 -12.07 7.06 -6.32
N TRP A 102 -12.53 7.88 -7.27
CA TRP A 102 -12.60 7.52 -8.68
C TRP A 102 -12.40 8.72 -9.60
N PRO A 103 -11.84 8.51 -10.80
CA PRO A 103 -11.76 9.55 -11.80
C PRO A 103 -13.13 9.83 -12.42
N ASN A 104 -13.46 11.11 -12.60
CA ASN A 104 -14.60 11.59 -13.37
C ASN A 104 -14.12 12.67 -14.35
N GLY A 105 -13.74 12.25 -15.57
CA GLY A 105 -13.07 13.11 -16.53
C GLY A 105 -11.71 13.56 -16.01
N ASN A 106 -11.47 14.87 -15.95
CA ASN A 106 -10.25 15.48 -15.44
C ASN A 106 -10.28 15.76 -13.92
N ASN A 107 -11.34 15.35 -13.22
CA ASN A 107 -11.50 15.58 -11.78
C ASN A 107 -11.48 14.26 -11.02
N ILE A 108 -11.00 14.29 -9.78
CA ILE A 108 -11.10 13.17 -8.85
C ILE A 108 -12.31 13.41 -7.95
N VAL A 109 -13.16 12.40 -7.84
CA VAL A 109 -14.26 12.38 -6.87
C VAL A 109 -13.87 11.45 -5.74
N SER A 110 -14.00 11.93 -4.50
CA SER A 110 -13.69 11.15 -3.29
C SER A 110 -14.88 11.13 -2.32
N SER A 111 -14.94 10.10 -1.49
CA SER A 111 -16.03 9.88 -0.53
C SER A 111 -15.52 9.10 0.68
N ALA A 112 -15.81 9.61 1.88
CA ALA A 112 -15.67 8.87 3.13
C ALA A 112 -16.93 8.04 3.40
N ARG A 113 -16.75 6.76 3.70
CA ARG A 113 -17.84 5.78 3.90
C ARG A 113 -17.63 4.97 5.17
N PHE A 114 -18.68 4.29 5.60
CA PHE A 114 -18.70 3.40 6.75
C PHE A 114 -19.56 2.17 6.44
N ALA A 115 -19.15 0.99 6.90
CA ALA A 115 -19.89 -0.26 6.73
C ALA A 115 -20.06 -0.97 8.08
N THR A 116 -21.26 -1.50 8.33
CA THR A 116 -21.66 -2.21 9.56
C THR A 116 -21.80 -3.70 9.32
#